data_AF-A0A9E5UWP7-F1
#
_entry.id   AF-A0A9E5UWP7-F1
#
_cell.length_a   1.000
_cell.length_b   1.000
_cell.length_c   1.000
_cell.angle_alpha   90.00
_cell.angle_beta   90.00
_cell.angle_gamma   90.00
#
_symmetry.space_group_name_H-M   'P 1'
#
loop_
_entity.id
_entity.type
_entity.pdbx_description
1 polymer ?
#
loop_
_entity_poly.entity_id
_entity_poly.type
_entity_poly.pdbx_seq_one_letter_code
_entity_poly.pdbx_strand_id
1 'polypeptide(L)'
;MDYLLLKAWEAALHFHFDRAQHLLGEIMPRVEPDPQLSNEARVLRGFINAVSGNVSHQAIDEINEAVHYFSTQRKYRSASRAWLISTWLYAQRGESNLVAESMRKQENLLNLIGSAHHVVRIHEFSRVHLFSQWSTAARKMIRNAADQNHANNTTFLRIYGFGSPRVLMGEDTTRSRAVYGNIGLKLLLYMLEKRIATLNELIDAIYPDTDPKVSRTRFHTAMSEFKKTINEPDWCVYSAVRGQYEIGEEFLYYYDTEEFNRLHDQMARVHSLPQQLILWLRMLELYDEFAVSLDGEVFDQLREFYRNRFEALREHIAGVMPDLKREAYIDPYWIDYLNKRLKLK
;
A
#
# COMPACT_ATOMS: atom_id res chain seq x y z
N MET A 1 -18.65 -14.64 10.89
CA MET A 1 -18.82 -13.17 10.86
C MET A 1 -20.07 -12.90 10.06
N ASP A 2 -20.97 -12.04 10.56
CA ASP A 2 -22.20 -11.69 9.84
C ASP A 2 -21.87 -11.14 8.44
N TYR A 3 -22.59 -11.58 7.42
CA TYR A 3 -22.38 -11.18 6.03
C TYR A 3 -22.58 -9.68 5.82
N LEU A 4 -23.50 -9.05 6.55
CA LEU A 4 -23.71 -7.61 6.49
C LEU A 4 -22.54 -6.85 7.12
N LEU A 5 -21.96 -7.37 8.21
CA LEU A 5 -20.77 -6.77 8.83
C LEU A 5 -19.56 -6.84 7.90
N LEU A 6 -19.40 -7.94 7.16
CA LEU A 6 -18.43 -8.07 6.08
C LEU A 6 -18.62 -6.99 5.00
N LYS A 7 -19.85 -6.81 4.51
CA LYS A 7 -20.17 -5.77 3.51
C LYS A 7 -19.95 -4.35 4.03
N ALA A 8 -20.22 -4.12 5.30
CA ALA A 8 -20.02 -2.81 5.92
C ALA A 8 -18.52 -2.49 6.01
N TRP A 9 -17.69 -3.48 6.38
CA TRP A 9 -16.23 -3.39 6.31
C TRP A 9 -15.74 -3.15 4.89
N GLU A 10 -16.23 -3.92 3.91
CA GLU A 10 -15.88 -3.76 2.50
C GLU A 10 -16.21 -2.35 2.02
N ALA A 11 -17.42 -1.84 2.30
CA ALA A 11 -17.82 -0.49 1.96
C ALA A 11 -16.91 0.57 2.60
N ALA A 12 -16.58 0.42 3.88
CA ALA A 12 -15.70 1.36 4.57
C ALA A 12 -14.26 1.34 4.03
N LEU A 13 -13.73 0.16 3.70
CA LEU A 13 -12.40 0.01 3.10
C LEU A 13 -12.33 0.56 1.67
N HIS A 14 -13.48 0.62 0.97
CA HIS A 14 -13.64 1.28 -0.33
C HIS A 14 -14.11 2.73 -0.20
N PHE A 15 -14.05 3.32 1.00
CA PHE A 15 -14.39 4.72 1.27
C PHE A 15 -15.85 5.10 0.97
N HIS A 16 -16.76 4.12 0.91
CA HIS A 16 -18.20 4.34 0.81
C HIS A 16 -18.83 4.50 2.22
N PHE A 17 -18.47 5.56 2.94
CA PHE A 17 -18.80 5.73 4.36
C PHE A 17 -20.30 5.84 4.65
N ASP A 18 -21.08 6.52 3.81
CA ASP A 18 -22.53 6.59 3.98
C ASP A 18 -23.17 5.21 3.92
N ARG A 19 -22.71 4.39 2.97
CA ARG A 19 -23.15 3.00 2.83
C ARG A 19 -22.70 2.16 4.01
N ALA A 20 -21.45 2.31 4.45
CA ALA A 20 -20.93 1.58 5.61
C ALA A 20 -21.69 1.94 6.89
N GLN A 21 -21.98 3.22 7.11
CA GLN A 21 -22.73 3.74 8.24
C GLN A 21 -24.19 3.26 8.21
N HIS A 22 -24.82 3.28 7.04
CA HIS A 22 -26.17 2.74 6.84
C HIS A 22 -26.23 1.25 7.18
N LEU A 23 -25.33 0.44 6.60
CA LEU A 23 -25.23 -1.00 6.91
C LEU A 23 -24.97 -1.23 8.40
N LEU A 24 -24.08 -0.44 9.01
CA LEU A 24 -23.80 -0.52 10.45
C LEU A 24 -25.06 -0.27 11.28
N GLY A 25 -25.90 0.71 10.91
CA GLY A 25 -27.19 0.96 11.54
C GLY A 25 -28.14 -0.24 11.48
N GLU A 26 -28.17 -0.97 10.36
CA GLU A 26 -28.98 -2.19 10.21
C GLU A 26 -28.45 -3.37 11.05
N ILE A 27 -27.13 -3.45 11.21
CA ILE A 27 -26.45 -4.59 11.84
C ILE A 27 -26.48 -4.49 13.36
N MET A 28 -26.31 -3.29 13.91
CA MET A 28 -26.14 -3.08 15.35
C MET A 28 -27.19 -3.77 16.22
N PRO A 29 -28.51 -3.64 15.97
CA PRO A 29 -29.53 -4.33 16.77
C PRO A 29 -29.46 -5.86 16.70
N ARG A 30 -28.88 -6.41 15.62
CA ARG A 30 -28.76 -7.86 15.41
C ARG A 30 -27.53 -8.45 16.09
N VAL A 31 -26.45 -7.68 16.15
CA VAL A 31 -25.17 -8.13 16.71
C VAL A 31 -25.00 -7.79 18.19
N GLU A 32 -25.83 -6.90 18.73
CA GLU A 32 -25.78 -6.50 20.14
C GLU A 32 -25.80 -7.67 21.14
N PRO A 33 -26.57 -8.77 20.92
CA PRO A 33 -26.54 -9.93 21.80
C PRO A 33 -25.24 -10.75 21.75
N ASP A 34 -24.43 -10.61 20.69
CA ASP A 34 -23.13 -11.29 20.52
C ASP A 34 -21.99 -10.32 20.85
N PRO A 35 -21.30 -10.47 22.00
CA PRO A 35 -20.23 -9.57 22.41
C PRO A 35 -19.09 -9.48 21.41
N GLN A 36 -18.79 -10.53 20.65
CA GLN A 36 -17.75 -10.49 19.64
C GLN A 36 -18.17 -9.63 18.45
N LEU A 37 -19.37 -9.88 17.91
CA LEU A 37 -19.85 -9.16 16.73
C LEU A 37 -20.17 -7.71 17.06
N SER A 38 -20.73 -7.43 18.23
CA SER A 38 -20.95 -6.07 18.74
C SER A 38 -19.63 -5.28 18.83
N ASN A 39 -18.56 -5.88 19.37
CA ASN A 39 -17.26 -5.20 19.42
C ASN A 39 -16.61 -5.04 18.04
N GLU A 40 -16.76 -5.98 17.10
CA GLU A 40 -16.29 -5.76 15.71
C GLU A 40 -17.05 -4.62 15.03
N ALA A 41 -18.34 -4.47 15.31
CA ALA A 41 -19.16 -3.36 14.81
C ALA A 41 -18.73 -2.01 15.40
N ARG A 42 -18.37 -1.96 16.70
CA ARG A 42 -17.75 -0.78 17.33
C ARG A 42 -16.41 -0.43 16.70
N VAL A 43 -15.58 -1.42 16.38
CA VAL A 43 -14.31 -1.21 15.65
C VAL A 43 -14.57 -0.58 14.27
N LEU A 44 -15.54 -1.09 13.52
CA LEU A 44 -15.93 -0.50 12.24
C LEU A 44 -16.42 0.94 12.40
N ARG A 45 -17.26 1.23 13.41
CA ARG A 45 -17.71 2.60 13.70
C ARG A 45 -16.56 3.53 14.02
N GLY A 46 -15.65 3.10 14.89
CA GLY A 46 -14.44 3.85 15.24
C GLY A 46 -13.60 4.14 13.99
N PHE A 47 -13.47 3.18 13.08
CA PHE A 47 -12.79 3.38 11.80
C PHE A 47 -13.49 4.43 10.94
N ILE A 48 -14.81 4.35 10.77
CA ILE A 48 -15.58 5.35 10.00
C ILE A 48 -15.41 6.75 10.60
N ASN A 49 -15.50 6.88 11.93
CA ASN A 49 -15.32 8.14 12.64
C ASN A 49 -13.91 8.70 12.45
N ALA A 50 -12.88 7.84 12.59
CA ALA A 50 -11.49 8.23 12.40
C ALA A 50 -11.24 8.71 10.95
N VAL A 51 -11.72 7.97 9.94
CA VAL A 51 -11.53 8.40 8.54
C VAL A 51 -12.30 9.67 8.21
N SER A 52 -13.47 9.86 8.82
CA SER A 52 -14.34 11.03 8.58
C SER A 52 -13.96 12.26 9.40
N GLY A 53 -13.01 12.15 10.34
CA GLY A 53 -12.64 13.22 11.28
C GLY A 53 -13.71 13.52 12.35
N ASN A 54 -14.75 12.69 12.45
CA ASN A 54 -15.84 12.85 13.41
C ASN A 54 -15.47 12.24 14.77
N VAL A 55 -14.52 12.86 15.45
CA VAL A 55 -14.05 12.35 16.74
C VAL A 55 -14.93 12.82 17.88
N SER A 56 -15.50 11.87 18.63
CA SER A 56 -16.26 12.12 19.85
C SER A 56 -15.71 11.29 21.01
N HIS A 57 -15.98 11.73 22.24
CA HIS A 57 -15.67 10.91 23.43
C HIS A 57 -16.31 9.53 23.35
N GLN A 58 -17.58 9.47 22.91
CA GLN A 58 -18.29 8.21 22.71
C GLN A 58 -17.55 7.27 21.74
N ALA A 59 -17.05 7.78 20.61
CA ALA A 59 -16.31 6.96 19.65
C ALA A 59 -15.01 6.37 20.25
N ILE A 60 -14.34 7.15 21.11
CA ILE A 60 -13.13 6.72 21.82
C ILE A 60 -13.46 5.68 22.90
N ASP A 61 -14.53 5.90 23.66
CA ASP A 61 -14.95 4.97 24.70
C ASP A 61 -15.38 3.62 24.08
N GLU A 62 -16.18 3.64 23.01
CA GLU A 62 -16.61 2.44 22.28
C GLU A 62 -15.41 1.64 21.71
N ILE A 63 -14.40 2.31 21.15
CA ILE A 63 -13.21 1.62 20.64
C ILE A 63 -12.32 1.08 21.76
N ASN A 64 -12.22 1.78 22.89
CA ASN A 64 -11.45 1.34 24.06
C ASN A 64 -12.11 0.14 24.73
N GLU A 65 -13.44 0.09 24.79
CA GLU A 65 -14.18 -1.09 25.22
C GLU A 65 -13.91 -2.28 24.31
N ALA A 66 -13.90 -2.08 22.99
CA ALA A 66 -13.56 -3.13 22.03
C ALA A 66 -12.11 -3.61 22.17
N VAL A 67 -11.17 -2.70 22.35
CA VAL A 67 -9.76 -3.00 22.67
C VAL A 67 -9.67 -3.89 23.91
N HIS A 68 -10.35 -3.49 25.00
CA HIS A 68 -10.33 -4.22 26.26
C HIS A 68 -10.92 -5.62 26.08
N TYR A 69 -12.10 -5.72 25.45
CA TYR A 69 -12.75 -6.99 25.16
C TYR A 69 -11.83 -7.94 24.37
N PHE A 70 -11.30 -7.50 23.21
CA PHE A 70 -10.49 -8.38 22.37
C PHE A 70 -9.17 -8.77 23.02
N SER A 71 -8.57 -7.88 23.81
CA SER A 71 -7.36 -8.17 24.59
C SER A 71 -7.63 -9.26 25.63
N THR A 72 -8.71 -9.12 26.40
CA THR A 72 -9.11 -10.09 27.43
C THR A 72 -9.44 -11.46 26.83
N GLN A 73 -10.08 -11.47 25.66
CA GLN A 73 -10.42 -12.70 24.92
C GLN A 73 -9.23 -13.27 24.12
N ARG A 74 -8.02 -12.69 24.23
CA ARG A 74 -6.82 -13.06 23.47
C ARG A 74 -7.02 -13.09 21.95
N LYS A 75 -7.95 -12.27 21.44
CA LYS A 75 -8.22 -12.08 20.00
C LYS A 75 -7.28 -11.01 19.46
N TYR A 76 -5.97 -11.29 19.48
CA TYR A 76 -4.93 -10.28 19.27
C TYR A 76 -5.06 -9.54 17.93
N ARG A 77 -5.45 -10.20 16.82
CA ARG A 77 -5.65 -9.50 15.54
C ARG A 77 -6.77 -8.45 15.59
N SER A 78 -7.87 -8.74 16.28
CA SER A 78 -8.97 -7.78 16.48
C SER A 78 -8.58 -6.68 17.45
N ALA A 79 -7.92 -7.03 18.56
CA ALA A 79 -7.39 -6.05 19.52
C ALA A 79 -6.44 -5.07 18.82
N SER A 80 -5.60 -5.57 17.90
CA SER A 80 -4.65 -4.78 17.14
C SER A 80 -5.32 -3.76 16.21
N ARG A 81 -6.37 -4.19 15.50
CA ARG A 81 -7.16 -3.27 14.65
C ARG A 81 -7.82 -2.19 15.50
N ALA A 82 -8.43 -2.57 16.62
CA ALA A 82 -9.08 -1.65 17.54
C ALA A 82 -8.10 -0.62 18.14
N TRP A 83 -6.91 -1.08 18.56
CA TRP A 83 -5.84 -0.21 19.08
C TRP A 83 -5.35 0.80 18.04
N LEU A 84 -5.20 0.37 16.79
CA LEU A 84 -4.79 1.25 15.70
C LEU A 84 -5.80 2.38 15.46
N ILE A 85 -7.09 2.03 15.45
CA ILE A 85 -8.19 2.99 15.29
C ILE A 85 -8.26 3.94 16.49
N SER A 86 -8.11 3.43 17.72
CA SER A 86 -8.04 4.26 18.93
C SER A 86 -6.88 5.25 18.88
N THR A 87 -5.70 4.80 18.44
CA THR A 87 -4.52 5.66 18.21
C THR A 87 -4.82 6.80 17.23
N TRP A 88 -5.57 6.50 16.15
CA TRP A 88 -5.96 7.50 15.16
C TRP A 88 -6.93 8.53 15.74
N LEU A 89 -7.93 8.10 16.49
CA LEU A 89 -8.86 9.01 17.17
C LEU A 89 -8.13 9.92 18.18
N TYR A 90 -7.14 9.40 18.93
CA TYR A 90 -6.30 10.23 19.81
C TYR A 90 -5.45 11.24 19.04
N ALA A 91 -4.87 10.83 17.92
CA ALA A 91 -4.06 11.72 17.08
C ALA A 91 -4.90 12.89 16.55
N GLN A 92 -6.13 12.62 16.12
CA GLN A 92 -7.07 13.64 15.65
C GLN A 92 -7.51 14.62 16.74
N ARG A 93 -7.46 14.24 18.02
CA ARG A 93 -7.69 15.14 19.16
C ARG A 93 -6.44 15.89 19.62
N GLY A 94 -5.29 15.66 18.99
CA GLY A 94 -4.02 16.23 19.43
C GLY A 94 -3.50 15.64 20.76
N GLU A 95 -3.97 14.46 21.17
CA GLU A 95 -3.62 13.84 22.46
C GLU A 95 -2.30 13.05 22.34
N SER A 96 -1.19 13.72 22.06
CA SER A 96 0.09 13.09 21.71
C SER A 96 0.62 12.08 22.74
N ASN A 97 0.35 12.29 24.04
CA ASN A 97 0.73 11.34 25.09
C ASN A 97 -0.01 10.00 24.98
N LEU A 98 -1.32 10.05 24.69
CA LEU A 98 -2.14 8.86 24.51
C LEU A 98 -1.80 8.15 23.20
N VAL A 99 -1.45 8.91 22.17
CA VAL A 99 -0.91 8.37 20.92
C VAL A 99 0.34 7.54 21.21
N ALA A 100 1.34 8.11 21.90
CA ALA A 100 2.58 7.41 22.22
C ALA A 100 2.35 6.16 23.08
N GLU A 101 1.48 6.24 24.08
CA GLU A 101 1.13 5.09 24.93
C GLU A 101 0.43 3.98 24.13
N SER A 102 -0.57 4.36 23.33
CA SER A 102 -1.34 3.45 22.47
C SER A 102 -0.43 2.74 21.45
N MET A 103 0.50 3.49 20.85
CA MET A 103 1.49 2.93 19.92
C MET A 103 2.43 1.92 20.60
N ARG A 104 2.88 2.19 21.83
CA ARG A 104 3.71 1.25 22.60
C ARG A 104 2.96 -0.05 22.92
N LYS A 105 1.68 0.04 23.27
CA LYS A 105 0.82 -1.13 23.50
C LYS A 105 0.59 -1.94 22.22
N GLN A 106 0.40 -1.25 21.10
CA GLN A 106 0.28 -1.87 19.79
C GLN A 106 1.56 -2.63 19.39
N GLU A 107 2.73 -2.08 19.69
CA GLU A 107 4.02 -2.76 19.46
C GLU A 107 4.10 -4.09 20.22
N ASN A 108 3.76 -4.09 21.51
CA ASN A 108 3.75 -5.32 22.31
C ASN A 108 2.79 -6.38 21.74
N LEU A 109 1.62 -5.94 21.29
CA LEU A 109 0.59 -6.83 20.76
C LEU A 109 0.96 -7.43 19.40
N LEU A 110 1.57 -6.64 18.53
CA LEU A 110 2.06 -7.10 17.22
C LEU A 110 3.20 -8.12 17.38
N ASN A 111 4.08 -7.95 18.37
CA ASN A 111 5.11 -8.95 18.71
C ASN A 111 4.48 -10.30 19.13
N LEU A 112 3.32 -10.29 19.79
CA LEU A 112 2.58 -11.50 20.16
C LEU A 112 1.86 -12.16 18.97
N ILE A 113 1.47 -11.40 17.96
CA ILE A 113 0.76 -11.92 16.78
C ILE A 113 1.70 -12.70 15.85
N GLY A 114 2.97 -12.30 15.76
CA GLY A 114 4.00 -12.99 14.97
C GLY A 114 3.68 -13.15 13.48
N SER A 115 2.84 -12.27 12.92
CA SER A 115 2.42 -12.33 11.52
C SER A 115 2.92 -11.11 10.76
N ALA A 116 3.94 -11.28 9.91
CA ALA A 116 4.48 -10.20 9.09
C ALA A 116 3.42 -9.52 8.23
N HIS A 117 2.48 -10.30 7.69
CA HIS A 117 1.39 -9.78 6.88
C HIS A 117 0.48 -8.81 7.64
N HIS A 118 0.19 -9.12 8.90
CA HIS A 118 -0.63 -8.25 9.77
C HIS A 118 0.16 -6.99 10.19
N VAL A 119 1.45 -7.15 10.50
CA VAL A 119 2.35 -6.03 10.84
C VAL A 119 2.55 -5.09 9.66
N VAL A 120 2.78 -5.60 8.46
CA VAL A 120 2.92 -4.81 7.23
C VAL A 120 1.63 -4.05 6.94
N ARG A 121 0.45 -4.68 7.03
CA ARG A 121 -0.84 -3.99 6.83
C ARG A 121 -1.04 -2.85 7.83
N ILE A 122 -0.73 -3.08 9.10
CA ILE A 122 -0.87 -2.04 10.13
C ILE A 122 0.18 -0.94 9.93
N HIS A 123 1.41 -1.27 9.54
CA HIS A 123 2.41 -0.27 9.21
C HIS A 123 1.97 0.59 8.02
N GLU A 124 1.50 -0.02 6.93
CA GLU A 124 0.98 0.71 5.79
C GLU A 124 -0.17 1.63 6.20
N PHE A 125 -1.14 1.11 6.98
CA PHE A 125 -2.24 1.92 7.49
C PHE A 125 -1.77 3.08 8.37
N SER A 126 -0.86 2.82 9.30
CA SER A 126 -0.35 3.82 10.24
C SER A 126 0.55 4.85 9.55
N ARG A 127 1.32 4.46 8.53
CA ARG A 127 2.12 5.39 7.73
C ARG A 127 1.21 6.40 7.03
N VAL A 128 0.08 5.92 6.51
CA VAL A 128 -0.90 6.71 5.76
C VAL A 128 -1.71 7.63 6.68
N HIS A 129 -2.02 7.21 7.91
CA HIS A 129 -2.98 7.90 8.77
C HIS A 129 -2.42 8.48 10.09
N LEU A 130 -1.21 8.07 10.51
CA LEU A 130 -0.59 8.40 11.80
C LEU A 130 0.84 8.98 11.67
N PHE A 131 1.23 9.46 10.48
CA PHE A 131 2.51 10.07 10.06
C PHE A 131 3.66 10.26 11.09
N SER A 132 4.91 10.07 10.61
CA SER A 132 6.23 10.28 11.24
C SER A 132 6.54 9.55 12.57
N GLN A 133 5.58 9.46 13.50
CA GLN A 133 5.76 8.87 14.83
C GLN A 133 5.92 7.35 14.78
N TRP A 134 5.39 6.69 13.74
CA TRP A 134 5.50 5.24 13.54
C TRP A 134 6.81 4.77 12.91
N SER A 135 7.54 5.66 12.25
CA SER A 135 8.40 5.21 11.16
C SER A 135 9.59 4.36 11.62
N THR A 136 10.12 4.58 12.82
CA THR A 136 11.27 3.81 13.31
C THR A 136 10.87 2.50 13.97
N ALA A 137 9.90 2.52 14.89
CA ALA A 137 9.45 1.32 15.61
C ALA A 137 8.79 0.33 14.64
N ALA A 138 7.86 0.80 13.80
CA ALA A 138 7.14 -0.08 12.91
C ALA A 138 8.02 -0.64 11.77
N ARG A 139 9.06 0.08 11.32
CA ARG A 139 10.10 -0.50 10.44
C ARG A 139 10.86 -1.64 11.12
N LYS A 140 11.21 -1.49 12.41
CA LYS A 140 11.87 -2.53 13.21
C LYS A 140 10.93 -3.74 13.41
N MET A 141 9.64 -3.51 13.52
CA MET A 141 8.66 -4.58 13.68
C MET A 141 8.32 -5.30 12.38
N ILE A 142 8.22 -4.59 11.25
CA ILE A 142 8.13 -5.23 9.93
C ILE A 142 9.32 -6.16 9.74
N ARG A 143 10.52 -5.70 10.13
CA ARG A 143 11.73 -6.52 10.14
C ARG A 143 11.53 -7.74 11.04
N ASN A 144 11.36 -7.56 12.35
CA ASN A 144 11.19 -8.70 13.27
C ASN A 144 10.06 -9.69 12.89
N ALA A 145 8.96 -9.23 12.28
CA ALA A 145 7.87 -10.09 11.85
C ALA A 145 8.16 -10.77 10.49
N ALA A 146 8.85 -10.10 9.56
CA ALA A 146 9.34 -10.71 8.33
C ALA A 146 10.43 -11.76 8.64
N ASP A 147 11.32 -11.50 9.60
CA ASP A 147 12.25 -12.46 10.18
C ASP A 147 11.55 -13.71 10.75
N GLN A 148 10.43 -13.53 11.45
CA GLN A 148 9.63 -14.65 11.98
C GLN A 148 8.89 -15.43 10.89
N ASN A 149 8.44 -14.77 9.82
CA ASN A 149 7.80 -15.41 8.68
C ASN A 149 8.80 -16.07 7.71
N HIS A 150 10.08 -15.70 7.74
CA HIS A 150 11.16 -16.36 6.98
C HIS A 150 11.41 -17.80 7.42
N ALA A 151 10.98 -18.17 8.62
CA ALA A 151 10.91 -19.58 9.00
C ALA A 151 9.88 -20.37 8.14
N ASN A 152 8.96 -19.69 7.45
CA ASN A 152 7.86 -20.26 6.65
C ASN A 152 7.84 -19.71 5.20
N ASN A 153 8.92 -19.96 4.45
CA ASN A 153 8.96 -20.32 3.02
C ASN A 153 8.04 -19.61 1.98
N THR A 154 7.72 -18.32 2.12
CA THR A 154 6.96 -17.57 1.09
C THR A 154 7.77 -16.41 0.51
N THR A 155 8.08 -16.48 -0.80
CA THR A 155 8.97 -15.59 -1.54
C THR A 155 8.29 -14.28 -1.96
N PHE A 156 7.79 -13.49 -1.01
CA PHE A 156 7.18 -12.19 -1.34
C PHE A 156 8.22 -11.19 -1.90
N LEU A 157 7.98 -10.69 -3.12
CA LEU A 157 8.87 -9.72 -3.77
C LEU A 157 8.38 -8.28 -3.56
N ARG A 158 9.31 -7.37 -3.27
CA ARG A 158 9.05 -5.92 -3.29
C ARG A 158 9.81 -5.31 -4.45
N ILE A 159 9.06 -4.78 -5.41
CA ILE A 159 9.56 -4.28 -6.68
C ILE A 159 9.36 -2.77 -6.68
N TYR A 160 10.40 -2.04 -7.03
CA TYR A 160 10.36 -0.58 -7.12
C TYR A 160 10.79 -0.18 -8.52
N GLY A 161 9.84 0.37 -9.28
CA GLY A 161 10.03 0.94 -10.60
C GLY A 161 10.40 2.42 -10.55
N PHE A 162 10.00 3.16 -9.51
CA PHE A 162 10.40 4.55 -9.34
C PHE A 162 11.82 4.70 -8.81
N GLY A 163 12.57 5.63 -9.41
CA GLY A 163 13.99 5.85 -9.19
C GLY A 163 14.85 4.83 -9.93
N SER A 164 15.93 4.37 -9.29
CA SER A 164 16.72 3.25 -9.80
C SER A 164 16.01 1.92 -9.50
N PRO A 165 15.67 1.11 -10.53
CA PRO A 165 14.93 -0.13 -10.33
C PRO A 165 15.56 -1.06 -9.33
N ARG A 166 14.72 -1.59 -8.44
CA ARG A 166 15.16 -2.54 -7.43
C ARG A 166 14.13 -3.59 -7.10
N VAL A 167 14.62 -4.81 -6.91
CA VAL A 167 13.84 -5.96 -6.45
C VAL A 167 14.43 -6.41 -5.13
N LEU A 168 13.60 -6.43 -4.10
CA LEU A 168 13.93 -6.96 -2.78
C LEU A 168 13.17 -8.26 -2.59
N MET A 169 13.90 -9.30 -2.17
CA MET A 169 13.32 -10.59 -1.82
C MET A 169 13.38 -10.73 -0.30
N GLY A 170 12.22 -10.77 0.34
CA GLY A 170 12.16 -10.84 1.80
C GLY A 170 12.76 -9.62 2.51
N GLU A 171 13.76 -9.88 3.34
CA GLU A 171 14.45 -8.87 4.17
C GLU A 171 15.71 -8.28 3.53
N ASP A 172 16.21 -8.93 2.48
CA ASP A 172 17.53 -8.64 1.97
C ASP A 172 17.49 -7.35 1.13
N THR A 173 18.10 -6.29 1.65
CA THR A 173 18.00 -4.91 1.12
C THR A 173 18.92 -4.64 -0.07
N THR A 174 19.75 -5.60 -0.48
CA THR A 174 20.94 -5.33 -1.30
C THR A 174 21.12 -6.16 -2.57
N ARG A 175 20.08 -6.80 -3.11
CA ARG A 175 20.24 -7.69 -4.28
C ARG A 175 19.92 -7.08 -5.66
N SER A 176 19.60 -5.78 -5.77
CA SER A 176 18.83 -5.32 -6.93
C SER A 176 19.49 -5.41 -8.31
N ARG A 177 20.76 -5.00 -8.48
CA ARG A 177 21.37 -4.93 -9.83
C ARG A 177 22.37 -6.04 -10.12
N ALA A 178 23.15 -6.44 -9.12
CA ALA A 178 24.17 -7.49 -9.27
C ALA A 178 23.56 -8.89 -9.46
N VAL A 179 22.36 -9.13 -8.93
CA VAL A 179 21.73 -10.46 -8.93
C VAL A 179 20.77 -10.64 -10.11
N TYR A 180 19.98 -9.63 -10.46
CA TYR A 180 18.97 -9.74 -11.52
C TYR A 180 19.44 -9.26 -12.91
N GLY A 181 20.50 -8.44 -12.96
CA GLY A 181 21.00 -7.82 -14.19
C GLY A 181 20.03 -6.81 -14.80
N ASN A 182 20.53 -5.96 -15.70
CA ASN A 182 19.68 -4.94 -16.36
C ASN A 182 18.55 -5.58 -17.19
N ILE A 183 18.85 -6.68 -17.90
CA ILE A 183 17.88 -7.37 -18.75
C ILE A 183 16.74 -7.98 -17.94
N GLY A 184 17.04 -8.64 -16.82
CA GLY A 184 16.01 -9.21 -15.95
C GLY A 184 15.10 -8.14 -15.36
N LEU A 185 15.67 -6.99 -14.95
CA LEU A 185 14.89 -5.85 -14.47
C LEU A 185 14.01 -5.24 -15.57
N LYS A 186 14.53 -5.06 -16.79
CA LYS A 186 13.73 -4.59 -17.93
C LYS A 186 12.55 -5.53 -18.20
N LEU A 187 12.82 -6.84 -18.27
CA LEU A 187 11.81 -7.86 -18.49
C LEU A 187 10.71 -7.81 -17.42
N LEU A 188 11.11 -7.79 -16.15
CA LEU A 188 10.18 -7.76 -15.02
C LEU A 188 9.29 -6.52 -15.06
N LEU A 189 9.89 -5.33 -15.13
CA LEU A 189 9.14 -4.08 -15.12
C LEU A 189 8.22 -3.98 -16.34
N TYR A 190 8.71 -4.32 -17.53
CA TYR A 190 7.88 -4.31 -18.73
C TYR A 190 6.67 -5.25 -18.62
N MET A 191 6.86 -6.46 -18.10
CA MET A 191 5.77 -7.41 -17.88
C MET A 191 4.79 -6.94 -16.78
N LEU A 192 5.26 -6.25 -15.73
CA LEU A 192 4.37 -5.69 -14.71
C LEU A 192 3.54 -4.52 -15.25
N GLU A 193 4.10 -3.71 -16.14
CA GLU A 193 3.38 -2.62 -16.81
C GLU A 193 2.37 -3.12 -17.84
N LYS A 194 2.75 -4.11 -18.67
CA LYS A 194 1.91 -4.62 -19.75
C LYS A 194 0.95 -5.72 -19.34
N ARG A 195 1.29 -6.51 -18.31
CA ARG A 195 0.64 -7.75 -17.85
C ARG A 195 0.67 -8.92 -18.82
N ILE A 196 0.46 -8.64 -20.10
CA ILE A 196 0.41 -9.59 -21.19
C ILE A 196 1.23 -9.04 -22.35
N ALA A 197 2.11 -9.87 -22.92
CA ALA A 197 2.94 -9.47 -24.06
C ALA A 197 3.30 -10.67 -24.94
N THR A 198 3.40 -10.45 -26.24
CA THR A 198 3.96 -11.41 -27.19
C THR A 198 5.49 -11.49 -27.07
N LEU A 199 6.08 -12.57 -27.58
CA LEU A 199 7.55 -12.70 -27.63
C LEU A 199 8.23 -11.55 -28.39
N ASN A 200 7.62 -11.09 -29.50
CA ASN A 200 8.20 -10.01 -30.30
C ASN A 200 8.16 -8.69 -29.52
N GLU A 201 7.03 -8.34 -28.89
CA GLU A 201 6.95 -7.13 -28.05
C GLU A 201 7.98 -7.15 -26.91
N LEU A 202 8.21 -8.31 -26.29
CA LEU A 202 9.22 -8.47 -25.25
C LEU A 202 10.64 -8.28 -25.79
N ILE A 203 10.94 -8.86 -26.95
CA ILE A 203 12.24 -8.71 -27.60
C ILE A 203 12.48 -7.27 -27.99
N ASP A 204 11.50 -6.60 -28.60
CA ASP A 204 11.63 -5.21 -29.05
C ASP A 204 11.84 -4.27 -27.85
N ALA A 205 11.16 -4.53 -26.72
CA ALA A 205 11.32 -3.73 -25.51
C ALA A 205 12.69 -3.93 -24.81
N ILE A 206 13.26 -5.14 -24.87
CA ILE A 206 14.45 -5.52 -24.10
C ILE A 206 15.74 -5.43 -24.93
N TYR A 207 15.66 -5.72 -26.23
CA TYR A 207 16.76 -5.83 -27.18
C TYR A 207 16.48 -5.08 -28.50
N PRO A 208 16.17 -3.76 -28.46
CA PRO A 208 15.69 -3.02 -29.64
C PRO A 208 16.67 -3.06 -30.83
N ASP A 209 17.99 -3.12 -30.56
CA ASP A 209 19.03 -3.03 -31.60
C ASP A 209 19.68 -4.38 -31.95
N THR A 210 19.08 -5.51 -31.56
CA THR A 210 19.67 -6.85 -31.77
C THR A 210 18.90 -7.65 -32.83
N ASP A 211 19.63 -8.39 -33.67
CA ASP A 211 19.05 -9.28 -34.68
C ASP A 211 17.96 -10.21 -34.06
N PRO A 212 16.76 -10.32 -34.67
CA PRO A 212 15.65 -11.04 -34.07
C PRO A 212 15.93 -12.51 -33.75
N LYS A 213 16.77 -13.20 -34.53
CA LYS A 213 17.10 -14.61 -34.24
C LYS A 213 17.96 -14.71 -32.99
N VAL A 214 18.96 -13.83 -32.88
CA VAL A 214 19.84 -13.76 -31.70
C VAL A 214 19.04 -13.37 -30.46
N SER A 215 18.15 -12.39 -30.57
CA SER A 215 17.31 -11.91 -29.47
C SER A 215 16.37 -12.99 -28.93
N ARG A 216 15.76 -13.81 -29.80
CA ARG A 216 14.90 -14.94 -29.38
C ARG A 216 15.66 -15.94 -28.51
N THR A 217 16.83 -16.37 -28.95
CA THR A 217 17.66 -17.30 -28.17
C THR A 217 18.07 -16.68 -26.83
N ARG A 218 18.53 -15.41 -26.84
CA ARG A 218 18.92 -14.70 -25.61
C ARG A 218 17.76 -14.52 -24.64
N PHE A 219 16.56 -14.22 -25.14
CA PHE A 219 15.36 -14.03 -24.33
C PHE A 219 15.03 -15.28 -23.52
N HIS A 220 15.02 -16.47 -24.13
CA HIS A 220 14.71 -17.71 -23.42
C HIS A 220 15.73 -18.02 -22.33
N THR A 221 17.02 -17.78 -22.59
CA THR A 221 18.07 -17.90 -21.58
C THR A 221 17.85 -16.91 -20.44
N ALA A 222 17.65 -15.62 -20.75
CA ALA A 222 17.43 -14.58 -19.76
C ALA A 222 16.18 -14.84 -18.90
N MET A 223 15.08 -15.29 -19.50
CA MET A 223 13.87 -15.68 -18.79
C MET A 223 14.11 -16.87 -17.85
N SER A 224 14.82 -17.90 -18.31
CA SER A 224 15.16 -19.08 -17.50
C SER A 224 16.08 -18.73 -16.31
N GLU A 225 17.10 -17.91 -16.55
CA GLU A 225 17.98 -17.41 -15.50
C GLU A 225 17.21 -16.54 -14.50
N PHE A 226 16.38 -15.62 -15.00
CA PHE A 226 15.60 -14.73 -14.16
C PHE A 226 14.63 -15.50 -13.26
N LYS A 227 13.92 -16.51 -13.80
CA LYS A 227 13.05 -17.41 -13.01
C LYS A 227 13.80 -18.10 -11.87
N LYS A 228 15.02 -18.57 -12.12
CA LYS A 228 15.87 -19.16 -11.07
C LYS A 228 16.26 -18.12 -10.02
N THR A 229 16.61 -16.92 -10.47
CA THR A 229 17.07 -15.84 -9.59
C THR A 229 15.97 -15.35 -8.63
N ILE A 230 14.74 -15.18 -9.11
CA ILE A 230 13.61 -14.79 -8.25
C ILE A 230 13.05 -15.96 -7.42
N ASN A 231 13.51 -17.19 -7.68
CA ASN A 231 13.04 -18.42 -7.04
C ASN A 231 11.51 -18.59 -7.10
N GLU A 232 10.90 -18.16 -8.20
CA GLU A 232 9.46 -18.17 -8.41
C GLU A 232 9.18 -18.53 -9.87
N PRO A 233 9.04 -19.82 -10.20
CA PRO A 233 8.98 -20.27 -11.60
C PRO A 233 7.71 -19.79 -12.33
N ASP A 234 6.66 -19.46 -11.59
CA ASP A 234 5.32 -19.17 -12.12
C ASP A 234 4.98 -17.68 -12.18
N TRP A 235 5.94 -16.79 -11.87
CA TRP A 235 5.72 -15.34 -11.96
C TRP A 235 5.27 -14.86 -13.35
N CYS A 236 5.73 -15.56 -14.40
CA CYS A 236 5.39 -15.30 -15.79
C CYS A 236 5.25 -16.62 -16.56
N VAL A 237 4.08 -16.83 -17.14
CA VAL A 237 3.68 -18.07 -17.81
C VAL A 237 3.44 -17.81 -19.29
N TYR A 238 3.86 -18.74 -20.15
CA TYR A 238 3.56 -18.68 -21.57
C TYR A 238 2.25 -19.43 -21.86
N SER A 239 1.27 -18.71 -22.39
CA SER A 239 0.01 -19.28 -22.89
C SER A 239 0.18 -19.69 -24.35
N ALA A 240 0.33 -20.99 -24.60
CA ALA A 240 0.44 -21.52 -25.96
C ALA A 240 -0.81 -21.26 -26.81
N VAL A 241 -1.98 -21.20 -26.18
CA VAL A 241 -3.26 -20.92 -26.85
C VAL A 241 -3.31 -19.47 -27.36
N ARG A 242 -2.78 -18.52 -26.57
CA ARG A 242 -2.79 -17.09 -26.91
C ARG A 242 -1.52 -16.63 -27.61
N GLY A 243 -0.46 -17.44 -27.60
CA GLY A 243 0.86 -17.06 -28.13
C GLY A 243 1.52 -15.93 -27.34
N GLN A 244 1.23 -15.81 -26.05
CA GLN A 244 1.58 -14.67 -25.22
C GLN A 244 2.17 -15.10 -23.86
N TYR A 245 3.00 -14.24 -23.31
CA TYR A 245 3.46 -14.30 -21.92
C TYR A 245 2.51 -13.47 -21.05
N GLU A 246 2.17 -14.01 -19.89
CA GLU A 246 1.26 -13.39 -18.92
C GLU A 246 1.91 -13.43 -17.53
N ILE A 247 1.71 -12.39 -16.72
CA ILE A 247 2.03 -12.46 -15.29
C ILE A 247 1.14 -13.52 -14.64
N GLY A 248 1.71 -14.45 -13.88
CA GLY A 248 0.97 -15.51 -13.20
C GLY A 248 0.01 -14.95 -12.15
N GLU A 249 -1.20 -15.52 -12.06
CA GLU A 249 -2.24 -15.08 -11.12
C GLU A 249 -1.80 -15.20 -9.65
N GLU A 250 -1.03 -16.24 -9.34
CA GLU A 250 -0.52 -16.53 -7.99
C GLU A 250 0.79 -15.77 -7.67
N PHE A 251 1.25 -14.90 -8.56
CA PHE A 251 2.50 -14.16 -8.34
C PHE A 251 2.32 -13.13 -7.21
N LEU A 252 2.89 -13.41 -6.04
CA LEU A 252 2.78 -12.55 -4.86
C LEU A 252 3.91 -11.50 -4.82
N TYR A 253 3.57 -10.26 -5.17
CA TYR A 253 4.52 -9.15 -5.12
C TYR A 253 3.86 -7.83 -4.67
N TYR A 254 4.70 -6.88 -4.28
CA TYR A 254 4.38 -5.46 -4.17
C TYR A 254 5.12 -4.71 -5.28
N TYR A 255 4.44 -3.77 -5.94
CA TYR A 255 5.03 -2.90 -6.95
C TYR A 255 4.60 -1.45 -6.71
N ASP A 256 5.57 -0.57 -6.48
CA ASP A 256 5.32 0.84 -6.13
C ASP A 256 4.57 1.62 -7.21
N THR A 257 4.80 1.27 -8.47
CA THR A 257 4.24 1.96 -9.64
C THR A 257 2.78 1.56 -9.85
N GLU A 258 2.45 0.29 -9.62
CA GLU A 258 1.06 -0.17 -9.55
C GLU A 258 0.29 0.49 -8.39
N GLU A 259 0.93 0.62 -7.22
CA GLU A 259 0.33 1.32 -6.08
C GLU A 259 0.09 2.80 -6.40
N PHE A 260 1.03 3.47 -7.06
CA PHE A 260 0.85 4.84 -7.52
C PHE A 260 -0.33 4.96 -8.50
N ASN A 261 -0.43 4.06 -9.48
CA ASN A 261 -1.55 4.05 -10.42
C ASN A 261 -2.90 3.84 -9.71
N ARG A 262 -2.95 2.91 -8.75
CA ARG A 262 -4.14 2.65 -7.94
C ARG A 262 -4.57 3.89 -7.15
N LEU A 263 -3.62 4.60 -6.54
CA LEU A 263 -3.90 5.83 -5.79
C LEU A 263 -4.35 6.97 -6.72
N HIS A 264 -3.72 7.09 -7.88
CA HIS A 264 -4.10 8.08 -8.90
C HIS A 264 -5.53 7.83 -9.41
N ASP A 265 -5.92 6.58 -9.66
CA ASP A 265 -7.27 6.25 -10.10
C ASP A 265 -8.31 6.44 -8.98
N GLN A 266 -7.90 6.27 -7.71
CA GLN A 266 -8.74 6.56 -6.55
C GLN A 266 -9.04 8.04 -6.38
N MET A 267 -8.14 8.94 -6.79
CA MET A 267 -8.37 10.40 -6.73
C MET A 267 -9.65 10.82 -7.45
N ALA A 268 -10.03 10.17 -8.54
CA ALA A 268 -11.25 10.48 -9.28
C ALA A 268 -12.54 10.20 -8.50
N ARG A 269 -12.47 9.38 -7.43
CA ARG A 269 -13.62 8.95 -6.63
C ARG A 269 -13.72 9.65 -5.28
N VAL A 270 -12.69 10.41 -4.91
CA VAL A 270 -12.58 11.05 -3.60
C VAL A 270 -12.85 12.54 -3.76
N HIS A 271 -13.88 13.03 -3.07
CA HIS A 271 -14.30 14.44 -3.15
C HIS A 271 -13.97 15.24 -1.88
N SER A 272 -13.62 14.58 -0.77
CA SER A 272 -13.25 15.27 0.46
C SER A 272 -11.77 15.66 0.46
N LEU A 273 -11.49 16.90 0.82
CA LEU A 273 -10.13 17.44 0.84
C LEU A 273 -9.17 16.69 1.77
N PRO A 274 -9.55 16.24 2.99
CA PRO A 274 -8.67 15.45 3.84
C PRO A 274 -8.24 14.13 3.20
N GLN A 275 -9.16 13.45 2.52
CA GLN A 275 -8.86 12.18 1.87
C GLN A 275 -7.99 12.37 0.63
N GLN A 276 -8.26 13.42 -0.16
CA GLN A 276 -7.39 13.80 -1.27
C GLN A 276 -5.97 14.12 -0.79
N LEU A 277 -5.82 14.86 0.30
CA LEU A 277 -4.52 15.17 0.91
C LEU A 277 -3.74 13.90 1.27
N ILE A 278 -4.38 12.92 1.89
CA ILE A 278 -3.76 11.63 2.23
C ILE A 278 -3.25 10.91 0.97
N LEU A 279 -4.08 10.86 -0.08
CA LEU A 279 -3.71 10.23 -1.34
C LEU A 279 -2.55 10.96 -2.02
N TRP A 280 -2.57 12.30 -2.04
CA TRP A 280 -1.49 13.12 -2.59
C TRP A 280 -0.17 12.89 -1.88
N LEU A 281 -0.16 12.94 -0.56
CA LEU A 281 1.05 12.71 0.23
C LEU A 281 1.63 11.33 -0.06
N ARG A 282 0.78 10.30 -0.15
CA ARG A 282 1.24 8.94 -0.47
C ARG A 282 1.81 8.83 -1.89
N MET A 283 1.17 9.43 -2.89
CA MET A 283 1.70 9.47 -4.26
C MET A 283 3.03 10.23 -4.34
N LEU A 284 3.17 11.33 -3.59
CA LEU A 284 4.41 12.12 -3.52
C LEU A 284 5.58 11.39 -2.83
N GLU A 285 5.26 10.52 -1.87
CA GLU A 285 6.24 9.63 -1.22
C GLU A 285 6.70 8.49 -2.13
N LEU A 286 5.80 7.97 -2.98
CA LEU A 286 6.12 6.90 -3.92
C LEU A 286 6.90 7.40 -5.14
N TYR A 287 6.53 8.57 -5.66
CA TYR A 287 7.03 9.03 -6.94
C TYR A 287 8.50 9.46 -6.89
N ASP A 288 9.23 8.92 -7.85
CA ASP A 288 10.52 9.35 -8.36
C ASP A 288 10.49 9.08 -9.88
N GLU A 289 11.49 9.52 -10.64
CA GLU A 289 11.50 9.26 -12.07
C GLU A 289 11.52 7.75 -12.37
N PHE A 290 10.68 7.28 -13.28
CA PHE A 290 10.53 5.85 -13.55
C PHE A 290 11.81 5.27 -14.17
N ALA A 291 12.27 4.15 -13.63
CA ALA A 291 13.34 3.32 -14.18
C ALA A 291 14.59 4.06 -14.67
N VAL A 292 15.08 5.07 -13.92
CA VAL A 292 16.14 6.03 -14.33
C VAL A 292 17.38 5.35 -14.92
N SER A 293 17.74 4.17 -14.43
CA SER A 293 18.96 3.45 -14.86
C SER A 293 18.75 2.49 -16.03
N LEU A 294 17.55 2.41 -16.59
CA LEU A 294 17.22 1.56 -17.74
C LEU A 294 17.02 2.42 -18.99
N ASP A 295 17.57 1.95 -20.10
CA ASP A 295 17.54 2.56 -21.43
C ASP A 295 16.54 1.86 -22.36
N GLY A 296 16.18 2.54 -23.45
CA GLY A 296 15.31 2.03 -24.51
C GLY A 296 14.01 2.79 -24.64
N GLU A 297 13.53 2.91 -25.89
CA GLU A 297 12.39 3.74 -26.26
C GLU A 297 11.12 3.44 -25.43
N VAL A 298 10.85 2.17 -25.17
CA VAL A 298 9.71 1.75 -24.33
C VAL A 298 9.80 2.30 -22.91
N PHE A 299 11.00 2.31 -22.31
CA PHE A 299 11.21 2.86 -20.96
C PHE A 299 11.18 4.39 -20.96
N ASP A 300 11.59 5.04 -22.06
CA ASP A 300 11.42 6.48 -22.26
C ASP A 300 9.94 6.86 -22.32
N GLN A 301 9.13 6.10 -23.07
CA GLN A 301 7.69 6.30 -23.16
C GLN A 301 6.99 6.09 -21.80
N LEU A 302 7.39 5.05 -21.04
CA LEU A 302 6.86 4.82 -19.69
C LEU A 302 7.29 5.93 -18.73
N ARG A 303 8.54 6.41 -18.80
CA ARG A 303 9.01 7.58 -18.06
C ARG A 303 8.16 8.80 -18.32
N GLU A 304 7.91 9.11 -19.58
CA GLU A 304 7.08 10.24 -19.99
C GLU A 304 5.64 10.08 -19.49
N PHE A 305 5.05 8.90 -19.62
CA PHE A 305 3.72 8.59 -19.08
C PHE A 305 3.62 8.90 -17.58
N TYR A 306 4.53 8.36 -16.77
CA TYR A 306 4.53 8.57 -15.32
C TYR A 306 4.84 10.02 -14.93
N ARG A 307 5.71 10.70 -15.68
CA ARG A 307 5.98 12.13 -15.51
C ARG A 307 4.73 12.96 -15.76
N ASN A 308 4.01 12.70 -16.85
CA ASN A 308 2.77 13.43 -17.17
C ASN A 308 1.70 13.21 -16.09
N ARG A 309 1.55 11.99 -15.56
CA ARG A 309 0.65 11.74 -14.42
C ARG A 309 1.06 12.52 -13.16
N PHE A 310 2.35 12.56 -12.85
CA PHE A 310 2.85 13.32 -11.71
C PHE A 310 2.67 14.84 -11.87
N GLU A 311 2.88 15.39 -13.07
CA GLU A 311 2.62 16.80 -13.33
C GLU A 311 1.12 17.13 -13.23
N ALA A 312 0.23 16.26 -13.71
CA ALA A 312 -1.22 16.44 -13.52
C ALA A 312 -1.61 16.47 -12.04
N LEU A 313 -1.02 15.56 -11.23
CA LEU A 313 -1.18 15.56 -9.78
C LEU A 313 -0.67 16.88 -9.16
N ARG A 314 0.50 17.36 -9.58
CA ARG A 314 1.08 18.61 -9.10
C ARG A 314 0.21 19.82 -9.43
N GLU A 315 -0.29 19.92 -10.66
CA GLU A 315 -1.20 20.99 -11.09
C GLU A 315 -2.51 20.96 -10.29
N HIS A 316 -3.06 19.76 -10.06
CA HIS A 316 -4.25 19.59 -9.26
C HIS A 316 -4.04 20.07 -7.80
N ILE A 317 -2.94 19.65 -7.16
CA ILE A 317 -2.58 20.09 -5.80
C ILE A 317 -2.36 21.61 -5.75
N ALA A 318 -1.74 22.19 -6.77
CA ALA A 318 -1.55 23.64 -6.86
C ALA A 318 -2.89 24.39 -6.94
N GLY A 319 -3.85 23.87 -7.72
CA GLY A 319 -5.17 24.47 -7.90
C GLY A 319 -6.01 24.49 -6.62
N VAL A 320 -5.89 23.45 -5.77
CA VAL A 320 -6.63 23.32 -4.50
C VAL A 320 -5.87 23.86 -3.28
N MET A 321 -4.61 24.27 -3.46
CA MET A 321 -3.76 24.83 -2.39
C MET A 321 -4.39 26.03 -1.66
N PRO A 322 -5.08 26.98 -2.33
CA PRO A 322 -5.76 28.08 -1.64
C PRO A 322 -6.86 27.61 -0.68
N ASP A 323 -7.53 26.50 -0.98
CA ASP A 323 -8.59 25.95 -0.15
C ASP A 323 -7.98 25.17 1.03
N LEU A 324 -6.92 24.38 0.78
CA LEU A 324 -6.14 23.73 1.84
C LEU A 324 -5.66 24.71 2.92
N LYS A 325 -5.20 25.91 2.51
CA LYS A 325 -4.73 26.95 3.44
C LYS A 325 -5.84 27.58 4.28
N ARG A 326 -7.11 27.50 3.84
CA ARG A 326 -8.26 28.04 4.57
C ARG A 326 -8.83 27.05 5.59
N GLU A 327 -8.58 25.76 5.41
CA GLU A 327 -9.06 24.72 6.31
C GLU A 327 -8.29 24.71 7.63
N ALA A 328 -8.94 25.13 8.71
CA ALA A 328 -8.34 25.28 10.03
C ALA A 328 -7.83 23.96 10.65
N TYR A 329 -8.28 22.81 10.15
CA TYR A 329 -7.87 21.49 10.65
C TYR A 329 -6.62 20.93 9.95
N ILE A 330 -6.13 21.56 8.87
CA ILE A 330 -4.94 21.10 8.16
C ILE A 330 -3.71 21.72 8.80
N ASP A 331 -2.82 20.88 9.33
CA ASP A 331 -1.57 21.33 9.95
C ASP A 331 -0.71 22.13 8.93
N PRO A 332 -0.28 23.36 9.26
CA PRO A 332 0.59 24.16 8.41
C PRO A 332 1.86 23.45 7.93
N TYR A 333 2.35 22.46 8.68
CA TYR A 333 3.45 21.59 8.28
C TYR A 333 3.20 20.91 6.93
N TRP A 334 1.98 20.45 6.66
CA TRP A 334 1.66 19.76 5.41
C TRP A 334 1.64 20.70 4.21
N ILE A 335 1.19 21.93 4.42
CA ILE A 335 1.26 22.97 3.38
C ILE A 335 2.72 23.26 3.02
N ASP A 336 3.59 23.41 4.02
CA ASP A 336 5.04 23.60 3.81
C ASP A 336 5.69 22.38 3.12
N TYR A 337 5.36 21.16 3.57
CA TYR A 337 5.83 19.93 2.94
C TYR A 337 5.44 19.84 1.46
N LEU A 338 4.16 20.10 1.13
CA LEU A 338 3.68 20.09 -0.25
C LEU A 338 4.40 21.14 -1.09
N ASN A 339 4.53 22.38 -0.61
CA ASN A 339 5.24 23.45 -1.32
C ASN A 339 6.69 23.07 -1.60
N LYS A 340 7.39 22.51 -0.60
CA LYS A 340 8.78 22.04 -0.74
C LYS A 340 8.90 20.88 -1.73
N ARG A 341 8.06 19.86 -1.60
CA ARG A 341 8.13 18.64 -2.42
C ARG A 341 7.76 18.91 -3.88
N LEU A 342 6.76 19.74 -4.11
CA LEU A 342 6.26 20.08 -5.45
C LEU A 342 6.96 21.30 -6.07
N LYS A 343 7.83 21.98 -5.32
CA LYS A 343 8.47 23.25 -5.72
C LYS A 343 7.45 24.28 -6.22
N LEU A 344 6.30 24.35 -5.55
CA LEU A 344 5.27 25.36 -5.85
C LEU A 344 5.79 26.72 -5.39
N LYS A 345 5.70 27.72 -6.27
CA LYS A 345 6.14 29.09 -6.00
C LYS A 345 5.09 29.87 -5.23
#